data_AF-A0A7X2SYG2-F1
#
_entry.id   AF-A0A7X2SYG2-F1
#
_cell.length_a   1.000
_cell.length_b   1.000
_cell.length_c   1.000
_cell.angle_alpha   90.00
_cell.angle_beta   90.00
_cell.angle_gamma   90.00
#
_symmetry.space_group_name_H-M   'P 1'
#
loop_
_entity.id
_entity.type
_entity.pdbx_description
1 polymer ?
#
loop_
_entity_poly.entity_id
_entity_poly.type
_entity_poly.pdbx_seq_one_letter_code
_entity_poly.pdbx_strand_id
1 'polypeptide(L)'
;MFDIRDEEFVFAVSPFERVVDNEVDPVNHNWDWIQSWIEFSVSGLKVAFKTKFTVGELKMLKKEFSAFHQAIIAQKKLKSFKYQSDIHQLDMILTNVNTIDSVTIDFI
;
A
#
# COMPACT_ATOMS: atom_id res chain seq x y z
N MET A 1 5.93 -7.62 -1.68
CA MET A 1 5.80 -6.94 -2.98
C MET A 1 4.33 -6.72 -3.21
N PHE A 2 3.93 -5.46 -3.40
CA PHE A 2 2.62 -5.11 -3.93
C PHE A 2 2.82 -4.79 -5.39
N ASP A 3 1.99 -5.34 -6.27
CA ASP A 3 2.10 -5.08 -7.70
C ASP A 3 0.71 -5.09 -8.31
N ILE A 4 0.16 -3.90 -8.52
CA ILE A 4 -1.17 -3.67 -9.10
C ILE A 4 -0.94 -2.94 -10.42
N ARG A 5 -1.20 -3.60 -11.54
CA ARG A 5 -0.94 -3.06 -12.88
C ARG A 5 -2.03 -3.44 -13.86
N ASP A 6 -2.36 -2.53 -14.75
CA ASP A 6 -3.09 -2.75 -15.99
C ASP A 6 -2.45 -1.93 -17.13
N GLU A 7 -3.13 -1.75 -18.26
CA GLU A 7 -2.61 -1.01 -19.41
C GLU A 7 -2.39 0.49 -19.14
N GLU A 8 -3.21 1.09 -18.26
CA GLU A 8 -3.22 2.54 -18.00
C GLU A 8 -2.73 2.89 -16.59
N PHE A 9 -2.58 1.92 -15.69
CA PHE A 9 -2.25 2.10 -14.28
C PHE A 9 -1.11 1.18 -13.82
N VAL A 10 -0.18 1.73 -13.03
CA VAL A 10 0.83 0.97 -12.27
C VAL A 10 0.88 1.53 -10.86
N PHE A 11 0.76 0.65 -9.87
CA PHE A 11 1.17 0.90 -8.49
C PHE A 11 1.92 -0.32 -7.97
N ALA A 12 3.23 -0.17 -7.79
CA ALA A 12 4.09 -1.24 -7.31
C ALA A 12 4.96 -0.77 -6.14
N VAL A 13 5.11 -1.65 -5.15
CA VAL A 13 6.00 -1.48 -4.00
C VAL A 13 6.95 -2.68 -3.97
N SER A 14 8.21 -2.40 -4.30
CA SER A 14 9.28 -3.37 -4.44
C SER A 14 10.27 -3.24 -3.28
N PRO A 15 10.19 -4.09 -2.24
CA PRO A 15 11.14 -4.07 -1.13
C PRO A 15 12.50 -4.58 -1.60
N PHE A 16 13.59 -3.97 -1.12
CA PHE A 16 14.96 -4.37 -1.53
C PHE A 16 15.95 -4.50 -0.36
N GLU A 17 15.73 -3.84 0.77
CA GLU A 17 16.60 -3.95 1.94
C GLU A 17 15.79 -3.89 3.23
N ARG A 18 16.18 -4.68 4.23
CA ARG A 18 15.62 -4.65 5.59
C ARG A 18 16.67 -4.16 6.57
N VAL A 19 16.34 -3.11 7.30
CA VAL A 19 17.10 -2.59 8.44
C VAL A 19 16.38 -3.01 9.71
N VAL A 20 17.01 -3.92 10.45
CA VAL A 20 16.42 -4.51 11.65
C VAL A 20 16.51 -3.52 12.82
N ASP A 21 15.40 -3.33 13.52
CA ASP A 21 15.37 -2.59 14.79
C ASP A 21 15.09 -3.57 15.93
N ASN A 22 16.18 -4.12 16.47
CA ASN A 22 16.12 -5.11 17.55
C ASN A 22 15.79 -4.51 18.92
N GLU A 23 15.72 -3.18 19.04
CA GLU A 23 15.49 -2.52 20.34
C GLU A 23 13.99 -2.39 20.65
N VAL A 24 13.15 -2.20 19.64
CA VAL A 24 11.73 -1.84 19.83
C VAL A 24 10.80 -3.07 19.84
N ASP A 25 11.04 -4.07 18.98
CA ASP A 25 10.23 -5.30 18.92
C ASP A 25 11.08 -6.48 18.39
N PRO A 26 12.00 -7.01 19.21
CA PRO A 26 12.91 -8.08 18.80
C PRO A 26 12.24 -9.41 18.47
N VAL A 27 10.94 -9.57 18.75
CA VAL A 27 10.21 -10.82 18.56
C VAL A 27 9.35 -10.78 17.30
N ASN A 28 8.52 -9.75 17.12
CA ASN A 28 7.61 -9.67 15.97
C ASN A 28 8.16 -8.81 14.83
N HIS A 29 9.23 -8.04 15.10
CA HIS A 29 9.93 -7.20 14.14
C HIS A 29 9.01 -6.26 13.37
N ASN A 30 7.94 -5.75 14.00
CA ASN A 30 7.01 -4.87 13.30
C ASN A 30 7.64 -3.50 13.00
N TRP A 31 8.66 -3.10 13.75
CA TRP A 31 9.36 -1.82 13.61
C TRP A 31 10.60 -1.88 12.72
N ASP A 32 10.93 -3.07 12.20
CA ASP A 32 11.98 -3.18 11.19
C ASP A 32 11.62 -2.36 9.96
N TRP A 33 12.57 -1.56 9.49
CA TRP A 33 12.39 -0.74 8.31
C TRP A 33 12.72 -1.53 7.05
N ILE A 34 11.81 -1.48 6.08
CA ILE A 34 11.97 -2.08 4.77
C ILE A 34 12.13 -0.95 3.76
N GLN A 35 13.36 -0.76 3.28
CA GLN A 35 13.60 0.12 2.15
C GLN A 35 12.90 -0.46 0.91
N SER A 36 12.16 0.40 0.23
CA SER A 36 11.27 0.03 -0.86
C SER A 36 11.38 1.02 -2.01
N TRP A 37 11.23 0.51 -3.22
CA TRP A 37 11.04 1.31 -4.42
C TRP A 37 9.55 1.37 -4.74
N ILE A 38 9.01 2.57 -4.87
CA ILE A 38 7.64 2.78 -5.37
C ILE A 38 7.70 3.14 -6.85
N GLU A 39 6.82 2.51 -7.61
CA GLU A 39 6.45 2.93 -8.96
C GLU A 39 4.97 3.27 -8.98
N PHE A 40 4.65 4.47 -9.44
CA PHE A 40 3.30 4.90 -9.72
C PHE A 40 3.21 5.45 -11.14
N SER A 41 2.25 4.95 -11.92
CA SER A 41 2.00 5.41 -13.29
C SER A 41 0.51 5.47 -13.55
N VAL A 42 0.06 6.55 -14.15
CA VAL A 42 -1.25 6.70 -14.81
C VAL A 42 -1.04 7.40 -16.16
N SER A 43 -2.08 7.48 -16.99
CA SER A 43 -2.00 8.27 -18.23
C SER A 43 -1.58 9.71 -17.93
N GLY A 44 -0.44 10.13 -18.48
CA GLY A 44 0.13 11.47 -18.30
C GLY A 44 0.97 11.70 -17.04
N LEU A 45 1.11 10.71 -16.15
CA LEU A 45 1.94 10.85 -14.94
C LEU A 45 2.68 9.55 -14.64
N LYS A 46 4.00 9.64 -14.51
CA LYS A 46 4.85 8.53 -14.06
C LYS A 46 5.84 9.04 -13.04
N VAL A 47 5.84 8.43 -11.86
CA VAL A 47 6.76 8.73 -10.77
C VAL A 47 7.35 7.44 -10.21
N ALA A 48 8.60 7.51 -9.79
CA ALA A 48 9.24 6.41 -9.09
C ALA A 48 10.24 6.98 -8.09
N PHE A 49 10.23 6.45 -6.87
CA PHE A 49 11.06 6.98 -5.79
C PHE A 49 11.40 5.91 -4.75
N LYS A 50 12.50 6.15 -4.02
CA LYS A 50 12.87 5.35 -2.85
C LYS A 50 12.12 5.85 -1.64
N THR A 51 11.64 4.90 -0.85
CA THR A 51 11.00 5.15 0.44
C THR A 51 11.33 4.01 1.40
N LYS A 52 10.78 4.06 2.61
CA LYS A 52 10.83 2.98 3.57
C LYS A 52 9.51 2.88 4.32
N PHE A 53 9.16 1.65 4.67
CA PHE A 53 8.00 1.32 5.48
C PHE A 53 8.43 0.43 6.62
N THR A 54 7.77 0.52 7.76
CA THR A 54 7.89 -0.53 8.77
C THR A 54 7.26 -1.82 8.26
N VAL A 55 7.71 -2.96 8.78
CA VAL A 55 7.05 -4.26 8.53
C VAL A 55 5.57 -4.20 8.92
N GLY A 56 5.23 -3.48 10.00
CA GLY A 56 3.85 -3.26 10.44
C GLY A 56 2.99 -2.55 9.38
N GLU A 57 3.49 -1.45 8.81
CA GLU A 57 2.82 -0.72 7.73
C GLU A 57 2.56 -1.62 6.52
N LEU A 58 3.57 -2.37 6.07
CA LEU A 58 3.41 -3.28 4.94
C LEU A 58 2.42 -4.41 5.24
N LYS A 59 2.41 -4.96 6.46
CA LYS A 59 1.40 -5.97 6.86
C LYS A 59 -0.01 -5.39 6.84
N MET A 60 -0.19 -4.17 7.33
CA MET A 60 -1.47 -3.46 7.32
C MET A 60 -1.96 -3.21 5.89
N LEU A 61 -1.12 -2.62 5.03
CA LEU A 61 -1.45 -2.39 3.63
C LEU A 61 -1.83 -3.69 2.92
N LYS A 62 -1.09 -4.78 3.15
CA LYS A 62 -1.41 -6.09 2.56
C LYS A 62 -2.79 -6.58 2.96
N LYS A 63 -3.12 -6.45 4.24
CA LYS A 63 -4.41 -6.87 4.79
C LYS A 63 -5.55 -6.07 4.15
N GLU A 64 -5.40 -4.75 4.07
CA GLU A 64 -6.45 -3.87 3.55
C GLU A 64 -6.65 -4.05 2.03
N PHE A 65 -5.58 -4.09 1.23
CA PHE A 65 -5.71 -4.41 -0.20
C PHE A 65 -6.37 -5.76 -0.44
N SER A 66 -6.03 -6.78 0.36
CA SER A 66 -6.67 -8.09 0.28
C SER A 66 -8.16 -8.02 0.61
N ALA A 67 -8.54 -7.24 1.62
CA ALA A 67 -9.93 -7.06 2.03
C ALA A 67 -10.75 -6.38 0.92
N PHE A 68 -10.24 -5.30 0.34
CA PHE A 68 -10.89 -4.60 -0.78
C PHE A 68 -11.02 -5.49 -2.02
N HIS A 69 -9.98 -6.26 -2.36
CA HIS A 69 -10.05 -7.24 -3.45
C HIS A 69 -11.14 -8.30 -3.22
N GLN A 70 -11.22 -8.87 -2.01
CA GLN A 70 -12.28 -9.82 -1.66
C GLN A 70 -13.67 -9.17 -1.68
N ALA A 71 -13.77 -7.90 -1.31
CA ALA A 71 -15.01 -7.15 -1.35
C ALA A 71 -15.52 -6.93 -2.78
N ILE A 72 -14.63 -6.63 -3.74
CA ILE A 72 -14.97 -6.58 -5.17
C ILE A 72 -15.53 -7.93 -5.64
N ILE A 73 -14.84 -9.04 -5.35
CA ILE A 73 -15.28 -10.39 -5.73
C ILE A 73 -16.66 -10.70 -5.14
N ALA A 74 -16.88 -10.34 -3.87
CA ALA A 74 -18.14 -10.57 -3.18
C ALA A 74 -19.22 -9.52 -3.48
N GLN A 75 -18.94 -8.53 -4.35
CA GLN A 75 -19.82 -7.38 -4.63
C GLN A 75 -20.29 -6.65 -3.36
N LYS A 76 -19.38 -6.45 -2.40
CA LYS A 76 -19.63 -5.82 -1.11
C LYS A 76 -18.89 -4.48 -1.00
N LYS A 77 -19.54 -3.53 -0.33
CA LYS A 77 -18.92 -2.27 0.05
C LYS A 77 -18.17 -2.42 1.37
N LEU A 78 -17.01 -1.81 1.47
CA LEU A 78 -16.24 -1.65 2.70
C LEU A 78 -16.26 -0.20 3.15
N LYS A 79 -15.95 0.02 4.43
CA LYS A 79 -15.65 1.35 4.93
C LYS A 79 -14.35 1.84 4.28
N SER A 80 -14.30 3.13 3.91
CA SER A 80 -13.09 3.75 3.42
C SER A 80 -11.93 3.56 4.40
N PHE A 81 -10.75 3.23 3.87
CA PHE A 81 -9.53 3.07 4.63
C PHE A 81 -8.59 4.23 4.30
N LYS A 82 -8.21 5.00 5.31
CA LYS A 82 -7.20 6.06 5.19
C LYS A 82 -5.88 5.55 5.73
N TYR A 83 -4.86 5.59 4.91
CA TYR A 83 -3.49 5.26 5.27
C TYR A 83 -2.62 6.51 5.21
N GLN A 84 -1.76 6.65 6.21
CA GLN A 84 -0.68 7.62 6.20
C GLN A 84 0.57 6.88 6.63
N SER A 85 1.62 6.99 5.83
CA SER A 85 2.90 6.39 6.18
C SER A 85 3.57 7.13 7.32
N ASP A 86 4.34 6.43 8.15
CA ASP A 86 5.04 7.03 9.31
C ASP A 86 5.99 8.16 8.90
N ILE A 87 6.47 8.13 7.65
CA ILE A 87 7.37 9.15 7.08
C ILE A 87 6.70 10.06 6.04
N HIS A 88 5.37 9.99 5.90
CA HIS A 88 4.57 10.83 4.99
C HIS A 88 5.04 10.84 3.52
N GLN A 89 5.56 9.72 3.04
CA GLN A 89 5.96 9.56 1.63
C GLN A 89 4.92 8.82 0.79
N LEU A 90 3.97 8.13 1.44
CA LEU A 90 2.81 7.54 0.82
C LEU A 90 1.61 7.70 1.75
N ASP A 91 0.73 8.63 1.40
CA ASP A 91 -0.56 8.82 2.07
C ASP A 91 -1.65 8.57 1.04
N MET A 92 -2.67 7.78 1.41
CA MET A 92 -3.71 7.37 0.47
C MET A 92 -5.04 7.05 1.15
N ILE A 93 -6.12 7.08 0.37
CA ILE A 93 -7.44 6.59 0.76
C ILE A 93 -7.88 5.52 -0.23
N LEU A 94 -8.27 4.36 0.30
CA LEU A 94 -8.96 3.30 -0.44
C LEU A 94 -10.46 3.42 -0.24
N THR A 95 -11.22 3.46 -1.33
CA THR A 95 -12.69 3.48 -1.27
C THR A 95 -13.33 2.56 -2.30
N ASN A 96 -14.45 1.93 -1.92
CA ASN A 96 -15.39 1.29 -2.84
C ASN A 96 -16.84 1.57 -2.40
N VAL A 97 -17.07 2.71 -1.76
CA VAL A 97 -18.41 3.08 -1.26
C VAL A 97 -19.34 3.50 -2.40
N ASN A 98 -18.77 3.98 -3.51
CA ASN A 98 -19.50 4.50 -4.66
C ASN A 98 -19.77 3.43 -5.74
N THR A 99 -18.98 2.36 -5.77
CA THR A 99 -19.00 1.29 -6.80
C THR A 99 -18.75 -0.06 -6.12
N ILE A 100 -19.40 -1.12 -6.59
CA ILE A 100 -19.26 -2.48 -5.98
C ILE A 100 -18.23 -3.35 -6.69
N ASP A 101 -17.80 -2.92 -7.87
CA ASP A 101 -16.97 -3.64 -8.83
C ASP A 101 -15.57 -3.01 -9.01
N SER A 102 -15.29 -1.90 -8.33
CA SER A 102 -14.01 -1.20 -8.39
C SER A 102 -13.57 -0.64 -7.04
N VAL A 103 -12.28 -0.30 -6.95
CA VAL A 103 -11.69 0.39 -5.81
C VAL A 103 -10.99 1.64 -6.33
N THR A 104 -11.28 2.78 -5.72
CA THR A 104 -10.58 4.03 -5.97
C THR A 104 -9.45 4.19 -4.95
N ILE A 105 -8.27 4.60 -5.44
CA ILE A 105 -7.11 4.94 -4.63
C ILE A 105 -6.83 6.43 -4.83
N ASP A 106 -7.08 7.23 -3.80
CA ASP A 106 -6.76 8.66 -3.80
C ASP A 106 -5.44 8.88 -3.07
N PHE A 107 -4.44 9.47 -3.73
CA PHE A 107 -3.17 9.86 -3.09
C PHE A 107 -3.30 11.28 -2.53
N ILE A 108 -2.84 11.51 -1.29
CA ILE A 108 -3.02 12.77 -0.54
C ILE A 108 -1.66 13.43 -0.23
#